data_AF-A0A966EGT5-F1
#
_entry.id   AF-A0A966EGT5-F1
#
_cell.length_a   1.000
_cell.length_b   1.000
_cell.length_c   1.000
_cell.angle_alpha   90.00
_cell.angle_beta   90.00
_cell.angle_gamma   90.00
#
_symmetry.space_group_name_H-M   'P 1'
#
loop_
_entity.id
_entity.type
_entity.pdbx_description
1 polymer ?
#
loop_
_entity_poly.entity_id
_entity_poly.type
_entity_poly.pdbx_seq_one_letter_code
_entity_poly.pdbx_strand_id
1 'polypeptide(L)'
;MPGVLAPAVVLTAMFFHHLNLADAKAWSHAWITGSYVVYALAVVVTSLATGPAIDRFGATRLVPYMLIPMIAAMVIVAQFENAWIAWPYLFLIGVSTAIGHTAVSAMWAELYGVANLGSIRSLATATGVLASALGPVSLGTLMDHGVSIETGCLVFAAYATIGTVLMGVALGFRFTRKRV
;
A
#
# COMPACT_ATOMS: atom_id res chain seq x y z
N MET A 1 8.55 -1.95 10.53
CA MET A 1 7.20 -1.35 10.69
C MET A 1 6.84 -0.35 9.60
N PRO A 2 7.68 0.65 9.23
CA PRO A 2 7.29 1.67 8.26
C PRO A 2 6.73 1.13 6.94
N GLY A 3 7.38 0.11 6.34
CA GLY A 3 6.86 -0.50 5.10
C GLY A 3 5.55 -1.28 5.26
N VAL A 4 5.30 -1.90 6.42
CA VAL A 4 4.03 -2.60 6.69
C VAL A 4 2.87 -1.64 6.94
N LEU A 5 3.17 -0.46 7.49
CA LEU A 5 2.18 0.58 7.75
C LEU A 5 1.88 1.43 6.50
N ALA A 6 2.76 1.42 5.50
CA ALA A 6 2.64 2.28 4.34
C ALA A 6 1.30 2.13 3.58
N PRO A 7 0.78 0.92 3.32
CA PRO A 7 -0.53 0.76 2.70
C PRO A 7 -1.66 1.41 3.52
N ALA A 8 -1.62 1.31 4.85
CA ALA A 8 -2.65 1.88 5.72
C ALA A 8 -2.67 3.42 5.65
N VAL A 9 -1.49 4.06 5.63
CA VAL A 9 -1.33 5.51 5.49
C VAL A 9 -1.82 5.96 4.12
N VAL A 10 -1.26 5.40 3.05
CA VAL A 10 -1.46 5.87 1.67
C VAL A 10 -2.87 5.58 1.19
N LEU A 11 -3.38 4.36 1.39
CA LEU A 11 -4.71 3.99 0.91
C LEU A 11 -5.79 4.87 1.55
N THR A 12 -5.72 5.06 2.87
CA THR A 12 -6.70 5.87 3.59
C THR A 12 -6.62 7.33 3.17
N ALA A 13 -5.42 7.90 3.05
CA ALA A 13 -5.24 9.26 2.55
C ALA A 13 -5.90 9.45 1.17
N MET A 14 -5.62 8.54 0.23
CA MET A 14 -6.14 8.65 -1.12
C MET A 14 -7.66 8.50 -1.18
N PHE A 15 -8.25 7.56 -0.45
CA PHE A 15 -9.70 7.38 -0.46
C PHE A 15 -10.45 8.56 0.18
N PHE A 16 -9.86 9.24 1.16
CA PHE A 16 -10.42 10.50 1.70
C PHE A 16 -10.32 11.66 0.69
N HIS A 17 -9.25 11.69 -0.10
CA HIS A 17 -8.97 12.79 -1.03
C HIS A 17 -9.19 12.46 -2.52
N HIS A 18 -9.88 11.36 -2.85
CA HIS A 18 -10.14 10.98 -4.24
C HIS A 18 -10.98 12.00 -5.00
N LEU A 19 -11.94 12.65 -4.34
CA LEU A 19 -12.71 13.71 -4.97
C LEU A 19 -11.84 14.95 -5.21
N ASN A 20 -10.96 15.31 -4.26
CA ASN A 20 -9.98 16.38 -4.47
C ASN A 20 -9.01 16.05 -5.61
N LEU A 21 -8.60 14.79 -5.77
CA LEU A 21 -7.79 14.33 -6.89
C LEU A 21 -8.54 14.50 -8.21
N ALA A 22 -9.83 14.15 -8.23
CA ALA A 22 -10.67 14.34 -9.40
C ALA A 22 -10.81 15.83 -9.74
N ASP A 23 -11.02 16.69 -8.75
CA ASP A 23 -11.07 18.15 -8.95
C ASP A 23 -9.75 18.69 -9.52
N ALA A 24 -8.61 18.30 -8.94
CA ALA A 24 -7.28 18.72 -9.40
C ALA A 24 -6.99 18.31 -10.85
N LYS A 25 -7.51 17.15 -11.27
CA LYS A 25 -7.30 16.59 -12.62
C LYS A 25 -8.44 16.87 -13.60
N ALA A 26 -9.43 17.66 -13.20
CA ALA A 26 -10.65 17.89 -13.98
C ALA A 26 -11.37 16.58 -14.41
N TRP A 27 -11.31 15.54 -13.57
CA TRP A 27 -12.09 14.32 -13.74
C TRP A 27 -13.46 14.49 -13.08
N SER A 28 -14.49 13.83 -13.61
CA SER A 28 -15.76 13.79 -12.90
C SER A 28 -15.65 12.93 -11.64
N HIS A 29 -16.33 13.34 -10.56
CA HIS A 29 -16.41 12.55 -9.32
C HIS A 29 -17.00 11.16 -9.57
N ALA A 30 -17.98 11.08 -10.47
CA ALA A 30 -18.60 9.81 -10.87
C ALA A 30 -17.60 8.88 -11.59
N TRP A 31 -16.65 9.43 -12.35
CA TRP A 31 -15.64 8.63 -13.05
C TRP A 31 -14.69 7.91 -12.10
N ILE A 32 -14.11 8.63 -11.14
CA ILE A 32 -13.15 8.03 -10.20
C ILE A 32 -13.84 7.01 -9.27
N THR A 33 -15.03 7.34 -8.76
CA THR A 33 -15.80 6.45 -7.86
C THR A 33 -16.38 5.26 -8.61
N GLY A 34 -16.90 5.45 -9.83
CA GLY A 34 -17.34 4.37 -10.70
C GLY A 34 -16.22 3.41 -11.08
N SER A 35 -14.97 3.88 -11.09
CA SER A 35 -13.79 3.05 -11.35
C SER A 35 -13.36 2.17 -10.17
N TYR A 36 -13.96 2.29 -8.97
CA TYR A 36 -13.61 1.46 -7.81
C TYR A 36 -13.82 -0.04 -8.04
N VAL A 37 -14.65 -0.43 -9.01
CA VAL A 37 -14.76 -1.82 -9.45
C VAL A 37 -13.42 -2.40 -9.89
N VAL A 38 -12.54 -1.60 -10.51
CA VAL A 38 -11.20 -2.03 -10.92
C VAL A 38 -10.32 -2.36 -9.72
N TYR A 39 -10.37 -1.51 -8.69
CA TYR A 39 -9.68 -1.77 -7.42
C TYR A 39 -10.20 -3.07 -6.77
N ALA A 40 -11.53 -3.24 -6.67
CA ALA A 40 -12.13 -4.42 -6.06
C ALA A 40 -11.77 -5.71 -6.80
N LEU A 41 -11.83 -5.72 -8.13
CA LEU A 41 -11.43 -6.86 -8.96
C LEU A 41 -9.94 -7.17 -8.79
N ALA A 42 -9.07 -6.15 -8.80
CA ALA A 42 -7.65 -6.32 -8.58
C ALA A 42 -7.36 -6.94 -7.20
N VAL A 43 -8.06 -6.51 -6.15
CA VAL A 43 -7.94 -7.09 -4.81
C VAL A 43 -8.33 -8.56 -4.82
N VAL A 44 -9.52 -8.91 -5.35
CA VAL A 44 -10.01 -10.30 -5.36
C VAL A 44 -9.06 -11.22 -6.12
N VAL A 45 -8.70 -10.86 -7.36
CA VAL A 45 -7.83 -11.68 -8.22
C VAL A 45 -6.45 -11.84 -7.57
N THR A 46 -5.88 -10.74 -7.06
CA THR A 46 -4.55 -10.77 -6.46
C THR A 46 -4.54 -11.52 -5.14
N SER A 47 -5.58 -11.43 -4.30
CA SER A 47 -5.68 -12.20 -3.06
C SER A 47 -5.69 -13.71 -3.33
N LEU A 48 -6.40 -14.15 -4.36
CA LEU A 48 -6.41 -15.56 -4.79
C LEU A 48 -5.05 -15.99 -5.34
N ALA A 49 -4.37 -15.12 -6.09
CA ALA A 49 -3.04 -15.41 -6.65
C ALA A 49 -1.91 -15.37 -5.61
N THR A 50 -2.05 -14.56 -4.56
CA THR A 50 -0.98 -14.37 -3.56
C THR A 50 -0.85 -15.60 -2.65
N GLY A 51 -1.91 -16.35 -2.39
CA GLY A 51 -1.86 -17.60 -1.61
C GLY A 51 -0.88 -18.63 -2.20
N PRO A 52 -1.08 -19.11 -3.44
CA PRO A 52 -0.14 -20.01 -4.10
C PRO A 52 1.28 -19.43 -4.24
N ALA A 53 1.41 -18.11 -4.40
CA ALA A 53 2.71 -17.46 -4.41
C ALA A 53 3.42 -17.57 -3.05
N ILE A 54 2.70 -17.37 -1.94
CA ILE A 54 3.22 -17.56 -0.57
C ILE A 54 3.68 -19.00 -0.37
N ASP A 55 2.87 -19.98 -0.79
CA ASP A 55 3.21 -21.40 -0.63
C ASP A 55 4.49 -21.76 -1.40
N ARG A 56 4.71 -21.16 -2.58
CA ARG A 56 5.87 -21.43 -3.43
C ARG A 56 7.13 -20.67 -2.99
N PHE A 57 7.01 -19.39 -2.61
CA PHE A 57 8.16 -18.51 -2.41
C PHE A 57 8.45 -18.19 -0.94
N GLY A 58 7.47 -18.34 -0.06
CA GLY A 58 7.47 -17.90 1.33
C GLY A 58 6.96 -16.46 1.47
N ALA A 59 6.23 -16.18 2.56
CA ALA A 59 5.65 -14.87 2.80
C ALA A 59 6.73 -13.82 3.09
N THR A 60 7.79 -14.20 3.83
CA THR A 60 8.93 -13.31 4.14
C THR A 60 9.67 -12.83 2.90
N ARG A 61 9.62 -13.57 1.79
CA ARG A 61 10.23 -13.15 0.52
C ARG A 61 9.32 -12.29 -0.34
N LEU A 62 8.00 -12.42 -0.19
CA LEU A 62 7.04 -11.66 -0.98
C LEU A 62 6.77 -10.27 -0.41
N VAL A 63 6.73 -10.11 0.92
CA VAL A 63 6.40 -8.84 1.59
C VAL A 63 7.24 -7.64 1.11
N PRO A 64 8.57 -7.74 0.88
CA PRO A 64 9.35 -6.62 0.35
C PRO A 64 8.80 -6.04 -0.97
N TYR A 65 8.17 -6.86 -1.81
CA TYR A 65 7.68 -6.44 -3.12
C TYR A 65 6.27 -5.83 -3.07
N MET A 66 5.57 -5.90 -1.94
CA MET A 66 4.16 -5.50 -1.86
C MET A 66 3.92 -4.02 -2.16
N LEU A 67 4.91 -3.16 -1.90
CA LEU A 67 4.77 -1.70 -2.09
C LEU A 67 5.14 -1.24 -3.50
N ILE A 68 5.80 -2.08 -4.32
CA ILE A 68 6.22 -1.71 -5.68
C ILE A 68 5.00 -1.30 -6.54
N PRO A 69 3.88 -2.06 -6.55
CA PRO A 69 2.68 -1.64 -7.27
C PRO A 69 2.12 -0.32 -6.73
N MET A 70 2.14 -0.09 -5.41
CA MET A 70 1.66 1.17 -4.81
C MET A 70 2.54 2.36 -5.19
N ILE A 71 3.86 2.20 -5.20
CA ILE A 71 4.80 3.24 -5.66
C ILE A 71 4.48 3.59 -7.11
N ALA A 72 4.33 2.58 -7.98
CA ALA A 72 3.96 2.79 -9.37
C ALA A 72 2.61 3.52 -9.48
N ALA A 73 1.61 3.12 -8.70
CA ALA A 73 0.29 3.76 -8.67
C ALA A 73 0.37 5.25 -8.31
N MET A 74 1.13 5.59 -7.27
CA MET A 74 1.34 6.98 -6.84
C MET A 74 2.07 7.80 -7.91
N VAL A 75 3.08 7.23 -8.55
CA VAL A 75 3.83 7.92 -9.61
C VAL A 75 2.95 8.15 -10.84
N ILE A 76 2.23 7.14 -11.33
CA ILE A 76 1.40 7.33 -12.53
C ILE A 76 0.26 8.32 -12.28
N VAL A 77 -0.38 8.27 -11.11
CA VAL A 77 -1.49 9.18 -10.83
C VAL A 77 -0.97 10.60 -10.63
N ALA A 78 0.25 10.79 -10.13
CA ALA A 78 0.84 12.12 -10.03
C ALA A 78 1.20 12.70 -11.42
N GLN A 79 1.77 11.89 -12.32
CA GLN A 79 2.40 12.38 -13.55
C GLN A 79 1.46 12.54 -14.74
N PHE A 80 0.34 11.81 -14.77
CA PHE A 80 -0.56 11.81 -15.92
C PHE A 80 -1.90 12.47 -15.59
N GLU A 81 -2.43 13.22 -16.56
CA GLU A 81 -3.70 13.97 -16.44
C GLU A 81 -4.90 13.22 -17.04
N ASN A 82 -4.64 12.22 -17.90
CA ASN A 82 -5.70 11.51 -18.60
C ASN A 82 -6.60 10.71 -17.64
N ALA A 83 -7.93 10.87 -17.73
CA ALA A 83 -8.91 10.18 -16.89
C ALA A 83 -8.80 8.65 -16.92
N TRP A 84 -8.34 8.05 -18.02
CA TRP A 84 -8.13 6.60 -18.12
C TRP A 84 -7.04 6.09 -17.17
N ILE A 85 -6.18 6.96 -16.63
CA ILE A 85 -5.16 6.62 -15.64
C ILE A 85 -5.77 6.15 -14.31
N ALA A 86 -7.03 6.51 -14.03
CA ALA A 86 -7.74 6.01 -12.85
C ALA A 86 -7.75 4.47 -12.77
N TRP A 87 -7.81 3.77 -13.91
CA TRP A 87 -7.83 2.30 -13.95
C TRP A 87 -6.49 1.65 -13.58
N PRO A 88 -5.35 1.92 -14.25
CA PRO A 88 -4.07 1.37 -13.82
C PRO A 88 -3.70 1.83 -12.41
N TYR A 89 -4.07 3.05 -12.01
CA TYR A 89 -3.91 3.53 -10.64
C TYR A 89 -4.63 2.64 -9.61
N LEU A 90 -5.95 2.46 -9.77
CA LEU A 90 -6.78 1.67 -8.86
C LEU A 90 -6.43 0.18 -8.90
N PHE A 91 -6.07 -0.35 -10.08
CA PHE A 91 -5.59 -1.71 -10.24
C PHE A 91 -4.32 -1.94 -9.41
N LEU A 92 -3.30 -1.10 -9.57
CA LEU A 92 -2.02 -1.23 -8.87
C LEU A 92 -2.15 -1.04 -7.35
N ILE A 93 -2.98 -0.09 -6.92
CA ILE A 93 -3.37 0.07 -5.51
C ILE A 93 -3.99 -1.25 -5.00
N GLY A 94 -4.95 -1.82 -5.73
CA GLY A 94 -5.62 -3.07 -5.35
C GLY A 94 -4.66 -4.27 -5.25
N VAL A 95 -3.74 -4.40 -6.22
CA VAL A 95 -2.67 -5.42 -6.19
C VAL A 95 -1.83 -5.27 -4.93
N SER A 96 -1.34 -4.06 -4.66
CA SER A 96 -0.52 -3.79 -3.46
C SER A 96 -1.26 -4.12 -2.18
N THR A 97 -2.52 -3.68 -2.07
CA THR A 97 -3.38 -3.95 -0.91
C THR A 97 -3.57 -5.46 -0.70
N ALA A 98 -3.89 -6.21 -1.74
CA ALA A 98 -4.11 -7.65 -1.64
C ALA A 98 -2.84 -8.42 -1.21
N ILE A 99 -1.68 -8.08 -1.77
CA ILE A 99 -0.41 -8.67 -1.34
C ILE A 99 -0.14 -8.31 0.12
N GLY A 100 -0.34 -7.05 0.51
CA GLY A 100 -0.18 -6.58 1.88
C GLY A 100 -1.04 -7.36 2.88
N HIS A 101 -2.34 -7.53 2.62
CA HIS A 101 -3.23 -8.24 3.55
C HIS A 101 -2.90 -9.73 3.69
N THR A 102 -2.55 -10.39 2.59
CA THR A 102 -2.31 -11.84 2.57
C THR A 102 -0.89 -12.18 3.03
N ALA A 103 0.14 -11.59 2.40
CA ALA A 103 1.54 -11.91 2.66
C ALA A 103 2.01 -11.42 4.03
N VAL A 104 1.61 -10.22 4.50
CA VAL A 104 2.02 -9.74 5.84
C VAL A 104 1.39 -10.61 6.93
N SER A 105 0.14 -11.03 6.76
CA SER A 105 -0.56 -11.89 7.71
C SER A 105 0.13 -13.25 7.86
N ALA A 106 0.59 -13.84 6.76
CA ALA A 106 1.36 -15.08 6.73
C ALA A 106 2.80 -14.88 7.26
N MET A 107 3.43 -13.76 6.93
CA MET A 107 4.79 -13.42 7.36
C MET A 107 4.90 -13.39 8.90
N TRP A 108 3.90 -12.88 9.60
CA TRP A 108 3.92 -12.89 11.08
C TRP A 108 4.01 -14.30 11.65
N ALA A 109 3.26 -15.25 11.09
CA ALA A 109 3.31 -16.64 11.51
C ALA A 109 4.67 -17.29 11.15
N GLU A 110 5.21 -16.98 9.97
CA GLU A 110 6.51 -17.49 9.51
C GLU A 110 7.68 -16.98 10.37
N LEU A 111 7.63 -15.71 10.79
CA LEU A 111 8.71 -15.08 11.54
C LEU A 111 8.68 -15.36 13.04
N TYR A 112 7.49 -15.47 13.63
CA TYR A 112 7.32 -15.50 15.09
C TYR A 112 6.64 -16.78 15.59
N GLY A 113 6.25 -17.68 14.69
CA GLY A 113 5.46 -18.85 15.03
C GLY A 113 4.03 -18.48 15.42
N VAL A 114 3.29 -19.48 15.91
CA VAL A 114 1.85 -19.33 16.23
C VAL A 114 1.57 -19.02 17.70
N ALA A 115 2.54 -19.21 18.59
CA ALA A 115 2.34 -19.12 20.05
C ALA A 115 1.81 -17.76 20.52
N ASN A 116 2.32 -16.66 19.96
CA ASN A 116 1.92 -15.28 20.31
C ASN A 116 1.34 -14.51 19.10
N LEU A 117 0.88 -15.22 18.07
CA LEU A 117 0.49 -14.61 16.80
C LEU A 117 -0.69 -13.64 16.96
N GLY A 118 -1.63 -13.95 17.86
CA GLY A 118 -2.75 -13.07 18.18
C GLY A 118 -2.30 -11.70 18.69
N SER A 119 -1.38 -11.67 19.67
CA SER A 119 -0.84 -10.43 20.25
C SER A 119 -0.03 -9.61 19.24
N ILE A 120 0.72 -10.28 18.36
CA ILE A 120 1.49 -9.60 17.30
C ILE A 120 0.53 -8.95 16.30
N ARG A 121 -0.49 -9.69 15.85
CA ARG A 121 -1.48 -9.19 14.90
C ARG A 121 -2.29 -8.03 15.50
N SER A 122 -2.74 -8.13 16.75
CA SER A 122 -3.50 -7.06 17.38
C SER A 122 -2.69 -5.76 17.50
N LEU A 123 -1.42 -5.84 17.91
CA LEU A 123 -0.54 -4.67 17.98
C LEU A 123 -0.29 -4.07 16.59
N ALA A 124 -0.03 -4.92 15.59
CA ALA A 124 0.17 -4.47 14.21
C ALA A 124 -1.09 -3.78 13.65
N THR A 125 -2.27 -4.35 13.90
CA THR A 125 -3.55 -3.75 13.51
C THR A 125 -3.81 -2.44 14.23
N ALA A 126 -3.63 -2.36 15.55
CA ALA A 126 -3.80 -1.11 16.30
C ALA A 126 -2.89 0.00 15.78
N THR A 127 -1.61 -0.32 15.53
CA THR A 127 -0.65 0.61 14.93
C THR A 127 -1.07 1.00 13.51
N GLY A 128 -1.59 0.05 12.72
CA GLY A 128 -2.11 0.29 11.38
C GLY A 128 -3.30 1.26 11.37
N VAL A 129 -4.22 1.14 12.32
CA VAL A 129 -5.36 2.06 12.48
C VAL A 129 -4.87 3.46 12.83
N LEU A 130 -3.95 3.59 13.78
CA LEU A 130 -3.35 4.90 14.12
C LEU A 130 -2.65 5.51 12.89
N ALA A 131 -1.86 4.72 12.17
CA ALA A 131 -1.19 5.15 10.96
C ALA A 131 -2.17 5.58 9.86
N SER A 132 -3.31 4.88 9.72
CA SER A 132 -4.32 5.21 8.72
C SER A 132 -4.93 6.60 8.92
N ALA A 133 -5.12 7.03 10.17
CA ALA A 133 -5.61 8.37 10.49
C ALA A 133 -4.59 9.46 10.12
N LEU A 134 -3.29 9.16 10.22
CA LEU A 134 -2.24 10.11 9.84
C LEU A 134 -2.22 10.39 8.34
N GLY A 135 -2.66 9.45 7.50
CA GLY A 135 -2.68 9.60 6.04
C GLY A 135 -3.46 10.84 5.58
N PRO A 136 -4.79 10.87 5.78
CA PRO A 136 -5.62 12.03 5.41
C PRO A 136 -5.17 13.32 6.10
N VAL A 137 -4.80 13.27 7.39
CA VAL A 137 -4.33 14.46 8.11
C VAL A 137 -3.05 15.02 7.46
N SER A 138 -2.10 14.16 7.10
CA SER A 138 -0.86 14.60 6.44
C SER A 138 -1.10 15.18 5.04
N LEU A 139 -1.94 14.53 4.22
CA LEU A 139 -2.22 15.02 2.87
C LEU A 139 -3.08 16.29 2.91
N GLY A 140 -4.11 16.33 3.74
CA GLY A 140 -4.97 17.50 3.93
C GLY A 140 -4.18 18.72 4.41
N THR A 141 -3.32 18.57 5.43
CA THR A 141 -2.49 19.67 5.91
C THR A 141 -1.47 20.16 4.89
N LEU A 142 -0.97 19.30 4.01
CA LEU A 142 -0.14 19.72 2.87
C LEU A 142 -0.95 20.55 1.88
N MET A 143 -2.16 20.10 1.54
CA MET A 143 -3.06 20.80 0.63
C MET A 143 -3.52 22.16 1.18
N ASP A 144 -3.78 22.26 2.50
CA ASP A 144 -4.13 23.51 3.17
C ASP A 144 -3.01 24.57 3.07
N HIS A 145 -1.76 24.13 2.96
CA HIS A 145 -0.60 25.01 2.73
C HIS A 145 -0.31 25.26 1.24
N GLY A 146 -1.20 24.85 0.33
CA GLY A 146 -1.08 25.07 -1.11
C GLY A 146 -0.22 24.04 -1.85
N VAL A 147 0.16 22.92 -1.21
CA VAL A 147 0.86 21.83 -1.89
C VAL A 147 -0.12 21.06 -2.76
N SER A 148 0.24 20.81 -4.03
CA SER A 148 -0.63 20.07 -4.95
C SER A 148 -0.79 18.60 -4.53
N ILE A 149 -1.94 18.01 -4.85
CA ILE A 149 -2.21 16.60 -4.52
C ILE A 149 -1.28 15.63 -5.27
N GLU A 150 -0.80 16.00 -6.46
CA GLU A 150 0.22 15.27 -7.22
C GLU A 150 1.53 15.22 -6.46
N THR A 151 1.94 16.35 -5.87
CA THR A 151 3.13 16.41 -5.02
C THR A 151 2.95 15.53 -3.78
N GLY A 152 1.76 15.55 -3.17
CA GLY A 152 1.40 14.62 -2.08
C GLY A 152 1.52 13.15 -2.47
N CYS A 153 1.06 12.78 -3.68
CA CYS A 153 1.22 11.43 -4.24
C CYS A 153 2.71 11.07 -4.38
N LEU A 154 3.56 11.97 -4.87
CA LEU A 154 5.01 11.74 -4.97
C LEU A 154 5.69 11.59 -3.60
N VAL A 155 5.24 12.35 -2.59
CA VAL A 155 5.71 12.18 -1.20
C VAL A 155 5.34 10.80 -0.68
N PHE A 156 4.11 10.31 -0.94
CA PHE A 156 3.72 8.95 -0.60
C PHE A 156 4.50 7.88 -1.38
N ALA A 157 4.83 8.12 -2.65
CA ALA A 157 5.70 7.24 -3.42
C ALA A 157 7.10 7.15 -2.79
N ALA A 158 7.67 8.29 -2.37
CA ALA A 158 8.96 8.34 -1.70
C ALA A 158 8.92 7.61 -0.34
N TYR A 159 7.89 7.86 0.47
CA TYR A 159 7.65 7.16 1.73
C TYR A 159 7.55 5.64 1.54
N ALA A 160 6.78 5.18 0.55
CA ALA A 160 6.64 3.76 0.23
C ALA A 160 7.95 3.15 -0.29
N THR A 161 8.75 3.92 -1.03
CA THR A 161 10.09 3.50 -1.50
C THR A 161 11.04 3.31 -0.31
N ILE A 162 11.07 4.25 0.63
CA ILE A 162 11.84 4.11 1.88
C ILE A 162 11.36 2.88 2.65
N GLY A 163 10.05 2.69 2.77
CA GLY A 163 9.44 1.51 3.38
C GLY A 163 9.89 0.20 2.73
N THR A 164 9.97 0.17 1.40
CA THR A 164 10.44 -0.97 0.60
C THR A 164 11.89 -1.29 0.89
N VAL A 165 12.78 -0.29 0.85
CA VAL A 165 14.21 -0.46 1.14
C VAL A 165 14.41 -0.96 2.56
N LEU A 166 13.74 -0.36 3.55
CA LEU A 166 13.85 -0.78 4.95
C LEU A 166 13.36 -2.21 5.16
N MET A 167 12.28 -2.64 4.51
CA MET A 167 11.81 -4.03 4.57
C MET A 167 12.80 -4.99 3.91
N GLY A 168 13.31 -4.65 2.73
CA GLY A 168 14.31 -5.44 2.02
C GLY A 168 15.57 -5.65 2.85
N VAL A 169 16.07 -4.59 3.49
CA VAL A 169 17.22 -4.64 4.40
C VAL A 169 16.90 -5.49 5.63
N ALA A 170 15.78 -5.24 6.31
CA ALA A 170 15.42 -5.95 7.55
C ALA A 170 15.20 -7.45 7.34
N LEU A 171 14.60 -7.85 6.22
CA LEU A 171 14.35 -9.25 5.87
C LEU A 171 15.58 -9.89 5.23
N GLY A 172 16.36 -9.14 4.45
CA GLY A 172 17.62 -9.58 3.84
C GLY A 172 18.68 -9.99 4.87
N PHE A 173 18.87 -9.21 5.94
CA PHE A 173 19.80 -9.56 7.02
C PHE A 173 19.43 -10.86 7.76
N ARG A 174 18.15 -11.26 7.75
CA ARG A 174 17.69 -12.49 8.42
C ARG A 174 17.96 -13.75 7.60
N PHE A 175 18.03 -13.65 6.27
CA PHE A 175 18.40 -14.79 5.43
C PHE A 175 19.88 -15.16 5.54
N THR A 176 20.76 -14.19 5.80
CA THR A 176 22.20 -14.43 6.01
C THR A 176 22.48 -15.12 7.35
N ARG A 177 21.67 -14.86 8.38
CA ARG A 177 21.89 -15.39 9.75
C ARG A 177 21.38 -16.81 9.98
N LYS A 178 20.52 -17.35 9.10
CA LYS A 178 20.08 -18.76 9.13
C LYS A 178 21.00 -19.73 8.36
N ARG A 179 22.08 -19.23 7.75
CA ARG A 179 23.09 -20.03 7.02
C ARG A 179 24.38 -20.29 7.80
N VAL A 180 24.44 -19.90 9.07
CA VAL A 180 25.55 -20.19 10.01
C VAL A 180 24.96 -20.95 11.19
#